data_AF-A0AAF0QDG1-F1
#
_entry.id   AF-A0AAF0QDG1-F1
#
_cell.length_a   1.000
_cell.length_b   1.000
_cell.length_c   1.000
_cell.angle_alpha   90.00
_cell.angle_beta   90.00
_cell.angle_gamma   90.00
#
_symmetry.space_group_name_H-M   'P 1'
#
loop_
_entity.id
_entity.type
_entity.pdbx_description
1 polymer ?
#
loop_
_entity_poly.entity_id
_entity_poly.type
_entity_poly.pdbx_seq_one_letter_code
_entity_poly.pdbx_strand_id
1 'polypeptide(L)'
;MTLSEEELSRLFRVRKTLMEMLSDRGYLVGDFEINMSKYEFLQKYGENMKREDLVLQKAKRNNSSDQEAEMLVNIKNHVLIPEHQTLTPEEKKTLLERYTVKETQLPRIQITDPIARYYGLKRGQVVKIIRPSETAGRYVTYRYVV
;
A
#
# COMPACT_ATOMS: atom_id res chain seq x y z
N MET A 1 22.60 17.08 1.68
CA MET A 1 21.53 18.06 1.48
C MET A 1 20.58 17.93 2.65
N THR A 2 20.37 19.02 3.38
CA THR A 2 19.37 19.08 4.45
C THR A 2 17.97 19.01 3.84
N LEU A 3 17.05 18.29 4.48
CA LEU A 3 15.66 18.19 4.04
C LEU A 3 14.92 19.52 4.29
N SER A 4 14.00 19.90 3.41
CA SER A 4 13.16 21.08 3.64
C SER A 4 12.14 20.83 4.76
N GLU A 5 11.70 21.90 5.43
CA GLU A 5 10.73 21.79 6.52
C GLU A 5 9.38 21.18 6.07
N GLU A 6 8.98 21.43 4.82
CA GLU A 6 7.81 20.81 4.20
C GLU A 6 7.99 19.30 4.03
N GLU A 7 9.15 18.85 3.57
CA GLU A 7 9.47 17.43 3.41
C GLU A 7 9.49 16.73 4.75
N LEU A 8 10.10 17.33 5.78
CA LEU A 8 10.10 16.83 7.15
C LEU A 8 8.66 16.70 7.69
N SER A 9 7.81 17.68 7.42
CA SER A 9 6.41 17.66 7.84
C SER A 9 5.60 16.58 7.11
N ARG A 10 5.86 16.35 5.82
CA ARG A 10 5.26 15.23 5.06
C ARG A 10 5.72 13.89 5.60
N LEU A 11 7.01 13.70 5.84
CA LEU A 11 7.58 12.46 6.36
C LEU A 11 7.04 12.13 7.76
N PHE A 12 6.89 13.13 8.63
CA PHE A 12 6.26 12.96 9.93
C PHE A 12 4.80 12.47 9.81
N ARG A 13 4.00 13.10 8.93
CA ARG A 13 2.60 12.67 8.70
C ARG A 13 2.53 11.24 8.15
N VAL A 14 3.40 10.90 7.19
CA VAL A 14 3.48 9.56 6.62
C VAL A 14 3.82 8.52 7.69
N ARG A 15 4.82 8.79 8.55
CA ARG A 15 5.17 7.92 9.67
C ARG A 15 3.97 7.73 10.62
N LYS A 16 3.28 8.81 10.98
CA LYS A 16 2.15 8.73 11.91
C LYS A 16 1.05 7.80 11.37
N THR A 17 0.67 7.99 10.12
CA THR A 17 -0.31 7.12 9.46
C THR A 17 0.16 5.67 9.39
N LEU A 18 1.45 5.42 9.16
CA LEU A 18 1.99 4.05 9.17
C LEU A 18 1.90 3.39 10.55
N MET A 19 2.20 4.11 11.63
CA MET A 19 2.08 3.56 12.99
C MET A 19 0.63 3.21 13.34
N GLU A 20 -0.31 4.08 12.95
CA GLU A 20 -1.75 3.83 13.09
C GLU A 20 -2.18 2.59 12.27
N MET A 21 -1.81 2.53 10.99
CA MET A 21 -2.13 1.39 10.12
C MET A 21 -1.53 0.06 10.60
N LEU A 22 -0.27 0.07 11.07
CA LEU A 22 0.38 -1.11 11.61
C LEU A 22 -0.33 -1.58 12.89
N SER A 23 -0.76 -0.67 13.76
CA SER A 23 -1.58 -0.99 14.92
C SER A 23 -2.90 -1.65 14.51
N ASP A 24 -3.64 -1.07 13.55
CA ASP A 24 -4.91 -1.60 13.05
C ASP A 24 -4.77 -3.00 12.42
N ARG A 25 -3.62 -3.28 11.81
CA ARG A 25 -3.29 -4.59 11.21
C ARG A 25 -2.80 -5.63 12.22
N GLY A 26 -2.74 -5.28 13.51
CA GLY A 26 -2.35 -6.17 14.60
C GLY A 26 -0.84 -6.33 14.77
N TYR A 27 -0.04 -5.37 14.30
CA TYR A 27 1.39 -5.30 14.63
C TYR A 27 1.62 -4.75 16.04
N LEU A 28 2.76 -5.08 16.62
CA LEU A 28 3.17 -4.59 17.92
C LEU A 28 3.72 -3.17 17.82
N VAL A 29 2.81 -2.19 17.83
CA VAL A 29 3.10 -0.77 17.89
C VAL A 29 2.78 -0.25 19.30
N GLY A 30 3.69 0.50 19.90
CA GLY A 30 3.46 1.13 21.20
C GLY A 30 2.73 2.46 21.08
N ASP A 31 1.93 2.83 22.09
CA ASP A 31 1.17 4.09 22.10
C ASP A 31 2.07 5.33 22.01
N PHE A 32 3.30 5.23 22.54
CA PHE A 32 4.31 6.28 22.42
C PHE A 32 4.81 6.48 20.98
N GLU A 33 4.70 5.46 20.12
CA GLU A 33 5.09 5.56 18.72
C GLU A 33 4.01 6.23 17.87
N ILE A 34 2.75 6.01 18.23
CA ILE A 34 1.57 6.61 17.59
C ILE A 34 1.45 8.08 17.98
N ASN A 35 1.63 8.38 19.26
CA ASN A 35 1.47 9.73 19.82
C ASN A 35 2.76 10.56 19.80
N MET A 36 3.79 10.10 19.09
CA MET A 36 5.06 10.83 18.93
C MET A 36 4.82 12.21 18.31
N SER A 37 5.39 13.24 18.93
CA SER A 37 5.31 14.62 18.45
C SER A 37 6.28 14.89 17.29
N LYS A 38 6.01 15.93 16.49
CA LYS A 38 6.92 16.37 15.41
C LYS A 38 8.31 16.72 15.97
N TYR A 39 8.36 17.30 17.16
CA TYR A 39 9.62 17.66 17.82
C TYR A 39 10.45 16.42 18.18
N GLU A 40 9.83 15.42 18.83
CA GLU A 40 10.51 14.15 19.17
C GLU A 40 10.96 13.39 17.91
N PHE A 41 10.19 13.46 16.84
CA PHE A 41 10.58 12.91 15.55
C PHE A 41 11.85 13.57 15.00
N LEU A 42 11.93 14.90 15.04
CA LEU A 42 13.12 15.64 14.61
C LEU A 42 14.34 15.35 15.51
N GLN A 43 14.14 15.23 16.82
CA GLN A 43 15.22 14.89 17.77
C GLN A 43 15.76 13.47 17.51
N LYS A 44 14.87 12.51 17.21
CA LYS A 44 15.25 11.12 17.00
C LYS A 44 16.01 10.88 15.70
N TYR A 45 15.66 11.61 14.64
CA TYR A 45 16.14 11.33 13.29
C TYR A 45 17.04 12.42 12.68
N GLY A 46 17.05 13.63 13.25
CA GLY A 46 17.89 14.75 12.83
C GLY A 46 17.47 15.40 11.51
N GLU A 47 18.17 16.49 11.16
CA GLU A 47 17.89 17.28 9.95
C GLU A 47 18.40 16.62 8.64
N ASN A 48 19.32 15.65 8.75
CA ASN A 48 19.93 14.93 7.63
C ASN A 48 19.39 13.51 7.48
N MET A 49 18.08 13.37 7.57
CA MET A 49 17.39 12.10 7.54
C MET A 49 17.50 11.41 6.17
N LYS A 50 17.94 10.15 6.13
CA LYS A 50 17.87 9.34 4.91
C LYS A 50 16.61 8.47 4.92
N ARG A 51 16.15 8.08 3.73
CA ARG A 51 14.98 7.18 3.58
C ARG A 51 15.21 5.81 4.24
N GLU A 52 16.46 5.38 4.31
CA GLU A 52 16.89 4.13 4.95
C GLU A 52 16.66 4.15 6.47
N ASP A 53 16.82 5.31 7.11
CA ASP A 53 16.67 5.47 8.57
C ASP A 53 15.22 5.32 9.03
N LEU A 54 14.28 5.45 8.10
CA LEU A 54 12.87 5.33 8.37
C LEU A 54 12.36 3.90 8.35
N VAL A 55 13.14 2.93 7.86
CA VAL A 55 12.72 1.53 7.74
C VAL A 55 12.38 0.97 9.12
N LEU A 56 11.14 0.49 9.27
CA LEU A 56 10.61 -0.06 10.51
C LEU A 56 10.47 -1.56 10.40
N GLN A 57 11.07 -2.28 11.35
CA GLN A 57 10.82 -3.70 11.55
C GLN A 57 9.88 -3.85 12.74
N LYS A 58 8.66 -4.36 12.49
CA LYS A 58 7.64 -4.60 13.51
C LYS A 58 7.17 -6.04 13.45
N ALA A 59 7.09 -6.69 14.60
CA ALA A 59 6.55 -8.03 14.71
C ALA A 59 5.02 -7.98 14.83
N LYS A 60 4.34 -8.97 14.25
CA LYS A 60 2.90 -9.14 14.43
C LYS A 60 2.61 -9.75 15.80
N ARG A 61 1.54 -9.32 16.49
CA ARG A 61 1.22 -9.79 17.85
C ARG A 61 1.02 -11.30 17.95
N ASN A 62 0.53 -11.95 16.88
CA ASN A 62 0.10 -13.34 16.90
C ASN A 62 0.85 -14.27 15.91
N ASN A 63 1.87 -13.79 15.20
CA ASN A 63 2.61 -14.64 14.26
C ASN A 63 4.11 -14.29 14.27
N SER A 64 4.93 -15.22 14.74
CA SER A 64 6.38 -15.07 14.91
C SER A 64 7.16 -15.14 13.58
N SER A 65 6.52 -15.57 12.49
CA SER A 65 7.16 -15.81 11.18
C SER A 65 7.15 -14.63 10.23
N ASP A 66 6.30 -13.63 10.45
CA ASP A 66 6.05 -12.56 9.48
C ASP A 66 6.73 -11.26 9.94
N GLN A 67 8.06 -11.22 9.83
CA GLN A 67 8.82 -9.97 9.94
C GLN A 67 8.77 -9.23 8.59
N GLU A 68 7.61 -8.70 8.22
CA GLU A 68 7.51 -7.87 7.01
C GLU A 68 7.81 -6.41 7.37
N ALA A 69 8.97 -5.92 6.92
CA ALA A 69 9.29 -4.49 6.95
C ALA A 69 8.41 -3.75 5.94
N GLU A 70 7.52 -2.88 6.41
CA GLU A 70 6.61 -2.13 5.55
C GLU A 70 7.23 -0.80 5.09
N MET A 71 7.26 -0.57 3.77
CA MET A 71 7.86 0.59 3.08
C MET A 71 7.15 1.92 3.38
N LEU A 72 7.93 3.00 3.53
CA LEU A 72 7.47 4.34 3.93
C LEU A 72 6.89 5.24 2.83
N VAL A 73 6.21 4.66 1.85
CA VAL A 73 5.41 5.48 0.94
C VAL A 73 4.09 4.78 0.75
N ASN A 74 3.01 5.43 1.18
CA ASN A 74 1.68 5.03 0.80
C ASN A 74 1.55 5.23 -0.73
N ILE A 75 1.93 4.18 -1.48
CA ILE A 75 1.89 4.17 -2.95
C ILE A 75 0.50 4.50 -3.47
N LYS A 76 -0.57 4.23 -2.69
CA LYS A 76 -1.95 4.51 -3.10
C LYS A 76 -2.20 6.01 -3.38
N ASN A 77 -1.52 6.92 -2.68
CA ASN A 77 -1.83 8.35 -2.77
C ASN A 77 -1.07 9.09 -3.88
N HIS A 78 -0.38 8.36 -4.77
CA HIS A 78 0.31 8.97 -5.89
C HIS A 78 -0.67 9.27 -7.04
N VAL A 79 -0.55 10.45 -7.65
CA VAL A 79 -1.41 10.91 -8.75
C VAL A 79 -1.50 9.91 -9.92
N LEU A 80 -0.41 9.18 -10.19
CA LEU A 80 -0.35 8.19 -11.28
C LEU A 80 -0.89 6.80 -10.89
N ILE A 81 -1.30 6.59 -9.65
CA ILE A 81 -1.78 5.29 -9.16
C ILE A 81 -3.31 5.31 -9.11
N PRO A 82 -3.99 4.51 -9.96
CA PRO A 82 -5.45 4.46 -9.99
C PRO A 82 -6.03 3.67 -8.80
N GLU A 83 -7.35 3.70 -8.68
CA GLU A 83 -8.05 2.92 -7.65
C GLU A 83 -8.07 1.43 -8.01
N HIS A 84 -7.78 0.59 -7.01
CA HIS A 84 -7.76 -0.87 -7.13
C HIS A 84 -8.78 -1.48 -6.16
N GLN A 85 -9.62 -2.38 -6.66
CA GLN A 85 -10.62 -3.11 -5.89
C GLN A 85 -10.50 -4.61 -6.18
N THR A 86 -10.29 -5.41 -5.14
CA THR A 86 -10.27 -6.87 -5.25
C THR A 86 -11.69 -7.39 -5.49
N LEU A 87 -11.87 -8.27 -6.49
CA LEU A 87 -13.16 -8.89 -6.76
C LEU A 87 -13.38 -10.13 -5.90
N THR A 88 -14.64 -10.36 -5.51
CA THR A 88 -15.06 -11.62 -4.90
C THR A 88 -15.07 -12.76 -5.94
N PRO A 89 -15.06 -14.03 -5.50
CA PRO A 89 -15.17 -15.17 -6.43
C PRO A 89 -16.43 -15.13 -7.29
N GLU A 90 -17.54 -14.62 -6.74
CA GLU A 90 -18.82 -14.49 -7.45
C GLU A 90 -18.77 -13.40 -8.53
N GLU A 91 -18.21 -12.24 -8.19
CA GLU A 91 -17.98 -11.15 -9.15
C GLU A 91 -17.02 -11.57 -10.26
N LYS A 92 -15.95 -12.30 -9.91
CA LYS A 92 -14.99 -12.87 -10.86
C LYS A 92 -15.70 -13.81 -11.84
N LYS A 93 -16.54 -14.72 -11.35
CA LYS A 93 -17.31 -15.65 -12.20
C LYS A 93 -18.21 -14.88 -13.18
N THR A 94 -18.95 -13.90 -12.65
CA THR A 94 -19.85 -13.05 -13.44
C THR A 94 -19.11 -12.27 -14.52
N LEU A 95 -17.90 -11.78 -14.21
CA LEU A 95 -17.03 -11.07 -15.15
C LEU A 95 -16.61 -11.99 -16.31
N LEU A 96 -16.13 -13.19 -16.00
CA LEU A 96 -15.66 -14.15 -17.00
C LEU A 96 -16.80 -14.60 -17.92
N GLU A 97 -17.98 -14.81 -17.37
CA GLU A 97 -19.20 -15.14 -18.14
C GLU A 97 -19.62 -13.98 -19.05
N ARG A 98 -19.69 -12.75 -18.52
CA ARG A 98 -20.09 -11.56 -19.27
C ARG A 98 -19.20 -11.31 -20.49
N TYR A 99 -17.89 -11.44 -20.33
CA TYR A 99 -16.93 -11.21 -21.41
C TYR A 99 -16.62 -12.48 -22.21
N THR A 100 -17.14 -13.64 -21.80
CA THR A 100 -16.87 -14.94 -22.43
C THR A 100 -15.36 -15.22 -22.55
N VAL A 101 -14.61 -14.94 -21.49
CA VAL A 101 -13.14 -15.10 -21.44
C VAL A 101 -12.70 -16.04 -20.32
N LYS A 102 -11.55 -16.68 -20.50
CA LYS A 102 -10.86 -17.45 -19.46
C LYS A 102 -9.99 -16.52 -18.61
N GLU A 103 -9.74 -16.93 -17.37
CA GLU A 103 -8.88 -16.18 -16.43
C GLU A 103 -7.49 -15.87 -17.00
N THR A 104 -6.92 -16.81 -17.76
CA THR A 104 -5.59 -16.69 -18.36
C THR A 104 -5.50 -15.67 -19.49
N GLN A 105 -6.64 -15.27 -20.06
CA GLN A 105 -6.76 -14.28 -21.13
C GLN A 105 -6.86 -12.85 -20.60
N LEU A 106 -7.09 -12.68 -19.28
CA LEU A 106 -7.06 -11.36 -18.67
C LEU A 106 -5.60 -10.84 -18.61
N PRO A 107 -5.40 -9.52 -18.75
CA PRO A 107 -4.11 -8.90 -18.49
C PRO A 107 -3.59 -9.27 -17.10
N ARG A 108 -2.28 -9.43 -16.95
CA ARG A 108 -1.68 -9.98 -15.74
C ARG A 108 -1.10 -8.90 -14.83
N ILE A 109 -1.13 -9.16 -13.53
CA ILE A 109 -0.38 -8.40 -12.51
C ILE A 109 0.46 -9.40 -11.70
N GLN A 110 1.73 -9.09 -11.50
CA GLN A 110 2.63 -9.95 -10.74
C GLN A 110 2.36 -9.81 -9.25
N ILE A 111 2.49 -10.90 -8.48
CA ILE A 111 2.41 -10.85 -7.01
C ILE A 111 3.51 -9.96 -6.39
N THR A 112 4.62 -9.77 -7.10
CA THR A 112 5.73 -8.90 -6.70
C THR A 112 5.44 -7.41 -6.93
N ASP A 113 4.35 -7.07 -7.64
CA ASP A 113 3.96 -5.69 -7.89
C ASP A 113 3.69 -4.96 -6.56
N PRO A 114 4.16 -3.71 -6.41
CA PRO A 114 3.94 -2.94 -5.18
C PRO A 114 2.48 -2.86 -4.75
N ILE A 115 1.54 -2.71 -5.70
CA ILE A 115 0.11 -2.64 -5.41
C ILE A 115 -0.42 -4.02 -5.00
N ALA A 116 0.02 -5.08 -5.67
CA ALA A 116 -0.35 -6.44 -5.29
C ALA A 116 0.11 -6.78 -3.87
N ARG A 117 1.35 -6.40 -3.51
CA ARG A 117 1.89 -6.54 -2.16
C ARG A 117 1.12 -5.70 -1.14
N TYR A 118 0.84 -4.44 -1.45
CA TYR A 118 0.13 -3.52 -0.56
C TYR A 118 -1.29 -4.00 -0.20
N TYR A 119 -2.02 -4.55 -1.18
CA TYR A 119 -3.36 -5.11 -0.96
C TYR A 119 -3.35 -6.57 -0.52
N GLY A 120 -2.18 -7.21 -0.39
CA GLY A 120 -2.06 -8.63 -0.03
C GLY A 120 -2.73 -9.57 -1.04
N LEU A 121 -2.66 -9.23 -2.33
CA LEU A 121 -3.28 -10.01 -3.39
C LEU A 121 -2.63 -11.40 -3.51
N LYS A 122 -3.48 -12.42 -3.68
CA LYS A 122 -3.06 -13.81 -3.87
C LYS A 122 -3.20 -14.23 -5.32
N ARG A 123 -2.35 -15.17 -5.74
CA ARG A 123 -2.44 -15.81 -7.07
C ARG A 123 -3.85 -16.33 -7.33
N GLY A 124 -4.35 -16.11 -8.52
CA GLY A 124 -5.70 -16.52 -8.90
C GLY A 124 -6.80 -15.49 -8.64
N GLN A 125 -6.51 -14.41 -7.92
CA GLN A 125 -7.46 -13.31 -7.74
C GLN A 125 -7.51 -12.39 -8.97
N VAL A 126 -8.60 -11.63 -9.08
CA VAL A 126 -8.76 -10.59 -10.09
C VAL A 126 -8.96 -9.25 -9.40
N VAL A 127 -8.22 -8.25 -9.86
CA VAL A 127 -8.35 -6.87 -9.38
C VAL A 127 -8.99 -6.01 -10.45
N LYS A 128 -9.99 -5.23 -10.05
CA LYS A 128 -10.61 -4.18 -10.84
C LYS A 128 -9.84 -2.89 -10.64
N ILE A 129 -9.43 -2.27 -11.74
CA ILE A 129 -8.67 -1.03 -11.75
C ILE A 129 -9.52 0.05 -12.40
N ILE A 130 -9.74 1.14 -11.69
CA ILE A 130 -10.55 2.26 -12.14
C ILE A 130 -9.65 3.49 -12.25
N ARG A 131 -9.47 3.98 -13.48
CA ARG A 131 -8.65 5.17 -13.76
C ARG A 131 -9.48 6.27 -14.43
N PRO A 132 -9.17 7.56 -14.18
CA PRO A 132 -9.74 8.63 -14.98
C PRO A 132 -9.32 8.49 -16.45
N SER A 133 -10.21 8.82 -17.36
CA SER A 133 -9.96 8.82 -18.80
C SER A 133 -10.51 10.10 -19.40
N GLU A 134 -9.72 10.79 -20.22
CA GLU A 134 -10.12 12.05 -20.85
C GLU A 134 -11.30 11.88 -21.82
N THR A 135 -11.37 10.75 -22.50
CA THR A 135 -12.42 10.46 -23.51
C THR A 135 -13.69 9.87 -22.92
N ALA A 136 -13.56 8.99 -21.92
CA ALA A 136 -14.68 8.20 -21.39
C ALA A 136 -15.07 8.58 -19.96
N GLY A 137 -14.43 9.58 -19.35
CA GLY A 137 -14.55 9.93 -17.94
C GLY A 137 -13.85 8.93 -17.02
N ARG A 138 -14.29 7.67 -17.03
CA ARG A 138 -13.69 6.57 -16.26
C ARG A 138 -13.42 5.37 -17.16
N TYR A 139 -12.21 4.82 -17.06
CA TYR A 139 -11.82 3.59 -17.72
C TYR A 139 -11.64 2.48 -16.68
N VAL A 140 -12.32 1.36 -16.89
CA VAL A 140 -12.27 0.19 -16.02
C VAL A 140 -11.54 -0.93 -16.72
N THR A 141 -10.56 -1.52 -16.05
CA THR A 141 -9.85 -2.71 -16.53
C THR A 141 -9.72 -3.75 -15.42
N TYR A 142 -9.54 -5.01 -15.80
CA TYR A 142 -9.44 -6.13 -14.87
C TYR A 142 -8.11 -6.83 -15.09
N ARG A 143 -7.40 -7.14 -14.01
CA ARG A 143 -6.12 -7.86 -14.07
C ARG A 143 -6.12 -9.12 -13.22
N TYR A 144 -5.56 -10.19 -13.76
CA TYR A 144 -5.40 -11.49 -13.10
C TYR A 144 -4.04 -11.58 -12.40
N VAL A 145 -4.04 -11.99 -11.12
CA VAL A 145 -2.84 -12.06 -10.29
C VAL A 145 -2.08 -13.36 -10.55
N VAL A 146 -0.81 -13.24 -10.96
CA VAL A 146 0.13 -14.35 -11.23
C VAL A 146 1.35 -14.32 -10.30
#